data_AF-A0A2T6AXU2-F1
#
_entry.id   AF-A0A2T6AXU2-F1
#
_cell.length_a   1.000
_cell.length_b   1.000
_cell.length_c   1.000
_cell.angle_alpha   90.00
_cell.angle_beta   90.00
_cell.angle_gamma   90.00
#
_symmetry.space_group_name_H-M   'P 1'
#
loop_
_entity.id
_entity.type
_entity.pdbx_description
1 polymer ?
#
loop_
_entity_poly.entity_id
_entity_poly.type
_entity_poly.pdbx_seq_one_letter_code
_entity_poly.pdbx_strand_id
1 'polypeptide(L)'
;MGIEAILAAIAAGSALLFLAFARLSWKWTVAAAGAALWLVVALVMTGNRTDVFEPNLAAAAALALPLGLGHLLLRLVYPKLKGRDRALAVPVLSALVLGVALIAAGSLWRTADWWLGLTDAPVARSTADILALLEGPRGAYVNGFLLEGRVAPLPALGMAAAEVIRLPCNARSGAVPPGNSNVKSRLPGLVHLELTDGPSALLHLPAKSRDYGDLPPLEDGFGGCGLRGGMLATIWYEQPGRAISNGATVASAIGPRLVEAGTAAEFRAQALPQMQVLARAFVALAAAGAALALVQAVLAVPHWRRLRRVG
;
A
#
# COMPACT_ATOMS: atom_id res chain seq x y z
N MET A 1 -18.82 19.36 7.98
CA MET A 1 -19.80 18.26 7.96
C MET A 1 -19.18 17.08 8.69
N GLY A 2 -19.85 16.54 9.70
CA GLY A 2 -19.33 15.41 10.48
C GLY A 2 -19.28 14.12 9.65
N ILE A 3 -18.33 13.25 9.97
CA ILE A 3 -18.11 11.94 9.34
C ILE A 3 -19.42 11.12 9.29
N GLU A 4 -20.27 11.24 10.30
CA GLU A 4 -21.57 10.57 10.37
C GLU A 4 -22.55 11.00 9.27
N ALA A 5 -22.56 12.27 8.87
CA ALA A 5 -23.46 12.78 7.83
C ALA A 5 -23.06 12.27 6.44
N ILE A 6 -21.75 12.06 6.23
CA ILE A 6 -21.21 11.50 4.99
C ILE A 6 -21.47 9.99 4.96
N LEU A 7 -21.23 9.28 6.06
CA LEU A 7 -21.56 7.86 6.18
C LEU A 7 -23.06 7.60 5.98
N ALA A 8 -23.93 8.45 6.51
CA ALA A 8 -25.38 8.36 6.34
C ALA A 8 -25.81 8.63 4.89
N ALA A 9 -25.25 9.65 4.23
CA ALA A 9 -25.56 9.96 2.83
C ALA A 9 -25.18 8.83 1.88
N ILE A 10 -24.05 8.17 2.14
CA ILE A 10 -23.58 7.09 1.28
C ILE A 10 -24.24 5.74 1.64
N ALA A 11 -24.57 5.49 2.91
CA ALA A 11 -25.44 4.36 3.29
C ALA A 11 -26.82 4.48 2.62
N ALA A 12 -27.38 5.70 2.57
CA ALA A 12 -28.61 5.99 1.83
C ALA A 12 -28.42 5.77 0.31
N GLY A 13 -27.31 6.20 -0.28
CA GLY A 13 -27.00 5.96 -1.70
C GLY A 13 -26.82 4.47 -2.05
N SER A 14 -26.22 3.70 -1.14
CA SER A 14 -26.02 2.26 -1.27
C SER A 14 -27.34 1.50 -1.10
N ALA A 15 -28.17 1.91 -0.14
CA ALA A 15 -29.52 1.41 0.05
C ALA A 15 -30.42 1.74 -1.16
N LEU A 16 -30.27 2.92 -1.76
CA LEU A 16 -30.97 3.33 -2.98
C LEU A 16 -30.54 2.48 -4.19
N LEU A 17 -29.25 2.19 -4.35
CA LEU A 17 -28.78 1.25 -5.37
C LEU A 17 -29.30 -0.17 -5.10
N PHE A 18 -29.29 -0.62 -3.85
CA PHE A 18 -29.84 -1.92 -3.46
C PHE A 18 -31.35 -2.03 -3.75
N LEU A 19 -32.11 -0.97 -3.46
CA LEU A 19 -33.54 -0.86 -3.70
C LEU A 19 -33.86 -0.74 -5.21
N ALA A 20 -33.11 0.07 -5.95
CA ALA A 20 -33.28 0.25 -7.39
C ALA A 20 -33.02 -1.04 -8.18
N PHE A 21 -32.12 -1.90 -7.68
CA PHE A 21 -31.76 -3.17 -8.31
C PHE A 21 -32.38 -4.41 -7.61
N ALA A 22 -33.32 -4.21 -6.70
CA ALA A 22 -33.95 -5.26 -5.87
C ALA A 22 -34.81 -6.30 -6.66
N ARG A 23 -35.00 -6.14 -7.97
CA ARG A 23 -35.78 -7.07 -8.80
C ARG A 23 -34.94 -7.98 -9.70
N LEU A 24 -33.62 -7.81 -9.75
CA LEU A 24 -32.73 -8.69 -10.51
C LEU A 24 -32.03 -9.68 -9.58
N SER A 25 -31.73 -10.88 -10.09
CA SER A 25 -30.92 -11.94 -9.46
C SER A 25 -29.45 -11.53 -9.15
N TRP A 26 -29.15 -10.23 -9.19
CA TRP A 26 -27.84 -9.60 -9.24
C TRP A 26 -27.49 -8.81 -7.97
N LYS A 27 -28.33 -8.89 -6.93
CA LYS A 27 -28.22 -8.09 -5.69
C LYS A 27 -26.84 -8.24 -5.04
N TRP A 28 -26.32 -9.46 -4.98
CA TRP A 28 -25.10 -9.77 -4.24
C TRP A 28 -23.84 -9.25 -4.92
N THR A 29 -23.76 -9.31 -6.25
CA THR A 29 -22.57 -8.88 -6.99
C THR A 29 -22.48 -7.37 -7.13
N VAL A 30 -23.62 -6.67 -7.28
CA VAL A 30 -23.65 -5.19 -7.29
C VAL A 30 -23.49 -4.63 -5.87
N ALA A 31 -24.06 -5.29 -4.86
CA ALA A 31 -23.82 -4.91 -3.46
C ALA A 31 -22.37 -5.15 -3.04
N ALA A 32 -21.74 -6.26 -3.45
CA ALA A 32 -20.33 -6.52 -3.14
C ALA A 32 -19.38 -5.56 -3.87
N ALA A 33 -19.59 -5.30 -5.16
CA ALA A 33 -18.80 -4.32 -5.91
C ALA A 33 -19.02 -2.89 -5.40
N GLY A 34 -20.27 -2.54 -5.05
CA GLY A 34 -20.63 -1.28 -4.42
C GLY A 34 -19.99 -1.11 -3.05
N ALA A 35 -20.04 -2.14 -2.19
CA ALA A 35 -19.43 -2.12 -0.86
C ALA A 35 -17.90 -2.08 -0.91
N ALA A 36 -17.29 -2.76 -1.87
CA ALA A 36 -15.85 -2.69 -2.14
C ALA A 36 -15.42 -1.28 -2.58
N LEU A 37 -16.15 -0.69 -3.53
CA LEU A 37 -15.93 0.70 -3.98
C LEU A 37 -16.17 1.68 -2.82
N TRP A 38 -17.18 1.42 -1.99
CA TRP A 38 -17.55 2.21 -0.82
C TRP A 38 -16.46 2.19 0.26
N LEU A 39 -15.87 1.02 0.53
CA LEU A 39 -14.77 0.86 1.47
C LEU A 39 -13.54 1.66 1.00
N VAL A 40 -13.21 1.57 -0.28
CA VAL A 40 -12.12 2.33 -0.92
C VAL A 40 -12.39 3.84 -0.82
N VAL A 41 -13.58 4.31 -1.18
CA VAL A 41 -13.94 5.73 -1.11
C VAL A 41 -13.99 6.25 0.33
N ALA A 42 -14.51 5.46 1.27
CA ALA A 42 -14.51 5.81 2.70
C ALA A 42 -13.08 5.97 3.24
N LEU A 43 -12.15 5.10 2.83
CA LEU A 43 -10.75 5.19 3.23
C LEU A 43 -10.05 6.42 2.63
N VAL A 44 -10.28 6.74 1.35
CA VAL A 44 -9.80 8.01 0.73
C VAL A 44 -10.27 9.23 1.52
N MET A 45 -11.56 9.25 1.87
CA MET A 45 -12.21 10.42 2.46
C MET A 45 -11.91 10.60 3.95
N THR A 46 -11.40 9.56 4.64
CA THR A 46 -10.97 9.68 6.05
C THR A 46 -9.63 10.41 6.24
N GLY A 47 -8.93 10.79 5.17
CA GLY A 47 -7.73 11.65 5.24
C GLY A 47 -6.53 11.04 5.99
N ASN A 48 -6.63 9.78 6.41
CA ASN A 48 -5.56 9.06 7.08
C ASN A 48 -4.74 8.31 6.04
N ARG A 49 -3.51 8.80 5.80
CA ARG A 49 -2.47 8.16 4.99
C ARG A 49 -2.79 7.92 3.51
N THR A 50 -3.09 8.99 2.76
CA THR A 50 -3.30 8.89 1.29
C THR A 50 -2.07 8.37 0.53
N ASP A 51 -0.88 8.51 1.14
CA ASP A 51 0.42 8.01 0.72
C ASP A 51 0.51 6.47 0.61
N VAL A 52 -0.06 5.75 1.58
CA VAL A 52 -0.18 4.28 1.54
C VAL A 52 -1.30 3.85 0.58
N PHE A 53 -2.27 4.74 0.35
CA PHE A 53 -3.49 4.46 -0.40
C PHE A 53 -3.31 4.52 -1.92
N GLU A 54 -2.62 5.55 -2.43
CA GLU A 54 -2.50 5.85 -3.86
C GLU A 54 -1.86 4.73 -4.72
N PRO A 55 -0.71 4.10 -4.35
CA PRO A 55 -0.16 3.01 -5.15
C PRO A 55 -1.05 1.76 -5.14
N ASN A 56 -1.84 1.58 -4.07
CA ASN A 56 -2.76 0.45 -3.93
C ASN A 56 -4.11 0.70 -4.62
N LEU A 57 -4.48 1.97 -4.85
CA LEU A 57 -5.62 2.34 -5.68
C LEU A 57 -5.43 1.89 -7.13
N ALA A 58 -4.20 1.95 -7.65
CA ALA A 58 -3.89 1.42 -8.98
C ALA A 58 -4.14 -0.10 -9.06
N ALA A 59 -3.78 -0.85 -8.00
CA ALA A 59 -4.07 -2.28 -7.91
C ALA A 59 -5.58 -2.57 -7.75
N ALA A 60 -6.30 -1.75 -6.97
CA ALA A 60 -7.75 -1.84 -6.85
C ALA A 60 -8.47 -1.52 -8.18
N ALA A 61 -8.01 -0.49 -8.91
CA ALA A 61 -8.51 -0.16 -10.25
C ALA A 61 -8.19 -1.27 -11.27
N ALA A 62 -6.99 -1.85 -11.19
CA ALA A 62 -6.59 -2.99 -12.01
C ALA A 62 -7.44 -4.24 -11.75
N LEU A 63 -8.01 -4.40 -10.55
CA LEU A 63 -8.98 -5.45 -10.23
C LEU A 63 -10.40 -5.13 -10.74
N ALA A 64 -10.80 -3.86 -10.71
CA ALA A 64 -12.12 -3.44 -11.20
C ALA A 64 -12.30 -3.66 -12.72
N LEU A 65 -11.24 -3.45 -13.50
CA LEU A 65 -11.24 -3.61 -14.97
C LEU A 65 -11.65 -5.03 -15.44
N PRO A 66 -10.97 -6.13 -15.04
CA PRO A 66 -11.35 -7.48 -15.46
C PRO A 66 -12.74 -7.85 -14.94
N LEU A 67 -13.13 -7.42 -13.73
CA LEU A 67 -14.48 -7.65 -13.21
C LEU A 67 -15.56 -6.96 -14.04
N GLY A 68 -15.32 -5.72 -14.48
CA GLY A 68 -16.19 -5.00 -15.40
C GLY A 68 -16.25 -5.66 -16.77
N LEU A 69 -15.11 -6.08 -17.31
CA LEU A 69 -15.03 -6.76 -18.60
C LEU A 69 -15.74 -8.12 -18.60
N GLY A 70 -15.51 -8.95 -17.58
CA GLY A 70 -16.20 -10.23 -17.42
C GLY A 70 -17.72 -10.07 -17.31
N HIS A 71 -18.16 -9.00 -16.63
CA HIS A 71 -19.58 -8.63 -16.59
C HIS A 71 -20.14 -8.27 -17.98
N LEU A 72 -19.45 -7.41 -18.74
CA LEU A 72 -19.86 -7.04 -20.10
C LEU A 72 -19.89 -8.25 -21.03
N LEU A 73 -18.93 -9.17 -20.90
CA LEU A 73 -18.90 -10.41 -21.66
C LEU A 73 -20.14 -11.27 -21.38
N LEU A 74 -20.48 -11.48 -20.10
CA LEU A 74 -21.66 -12.25 -19.69
C LEU A 74 -22.99 -11.65 -20.18
N ARG A 75 -23.10 -10.32 -20.20
CA ARG A 75 -24.37 -9.62 -20.52
C ARG A 75 -24.54 -9.29 -21.99
N LEU A 76 -23.48 -8.87 -22.66
CA LEU A 76 -23.59 -8.28 -24.00
C LEU A 76 -23.02 -9.22 -25.07
N VAL A 77 -21.95 -9.95 -24.77
CA VAL A 77 -21.22 -10.74 -25.77
C VAL A 77 -21.69 -12.19 -25.80
N TYR A 78 -21.59 -12.93 -24.70
CA TYR A 78 -21.93 -14.35 -24.63
C TYR A 78 -23.38 -14.67 -25.02
N PRO A 79 -24.39 -13.84 -24.69
CA PRO A 79 -25.76 -14.09 -25.16
C PRO A 79 -25.88 -14.01 -26.68
N LYS A 80 -25.11 -13.12 -27.34
CA LYS A 80 -25.15 -12.87 -28.79
C LYS A 80 -24.28 -13.83 -29.61
N LEU A 81 -23.37 -14.59 -28.98
CA LEU A 81 -22.61 -15.62 -29.67
C LEU A 81 -23.54 -16.72 -30.21
N LYS A 82 -23.30 -17.12 -31.46
CA LYS A 82 -23.99 -18.21 -32.18
C LYS A 82 -22.95 -19.09 -32.89
N GLY A 83 -23.28 -20.36 -33.07
CA GLY A 83 -22.44 -21.34 -33.77
C GLY A 83 -21.44 -22.06 -32.86
N ARG A 84 -21.19 -23.33 -33.17
CA ARG A 84 -20.35 -24.25 -32.39
C ARG A 84 -18.86 -23.88 -32.44
N ASP A 85 -18.40 -23.33 -33.55
CA ASP A 85 -17.00 -22.90 -33.73
C ASP A 85 -16.58 -21.81 -32.74
N ARG A 86 -17.55 -21.01 -32.26
CA ARG A 86 -17.33 -19.96 -31.27
C ARG A 86 -17.44 -20.46 -29.83
N ALA A 87 -17.76 -21.73 -29.60
CA ALA A 87 -17.94 -22.29 -28.26
C ALA A 87 -16.65 -22.16 -27.43
N LEU A 88 -15.47 -22.35 -28.04
CA LEU A 88 -14.19 -22.24 -27.35
C LEU A 88 -13.85 -20.80 -26.89
N ALA A 89 -14.44 -19.78 -27.50
CA ALA A 89 -14.19 -18.39 -27.11
C ALA A 89 -14.68 -18.08 -25.69
N VAL A 90 -15.76 -18.72 -25.23
CA VAL A 90 -16.33 -18.50 -23.89
C VAL A 90 -15.37 -18.91 -22.77
N PRO A 91 -14.89 -20.17 -22.68
CA PRO A 91 -13.97 -20.59 -21.64
C PRO A 91 -12.61 -19.88 -21.75
N VAL A 92 -12.11 -19.59 -22.95
CA VAL A 92 -10.83 -18.87 -23.13
C VAL A 92 -10.92 -17.44 -22.58
N LEU A 93 -11.96 -16.68 -22.96
CA LEU A 93 -12.14 -15.32 -22.46
C LEU A 93 -12.45 -15.29 -20.96
N SER A 94 -13.24 -16.25 -20.47
CA SER A 94 -13.55 -16.37 -19.03
C SER A 94 -12.30 -16.70 -18.22
N ALA A 95 -11.44 -17.60 -18.71
CA ALA A 95 -10.19 -17.95 -18.06
C ALA A 95 -9.21 -16.78 -18.04
N LEU A 96 -9.14 -15.99 -19.13
CA LEU A 96 -8.28 -14.82 -19.19
C LEU A 96 -8.73 -13.74 -18.19
N VAL A 97 -10.04 -13.43 -18.16
CA VAL A 97 -10.59 -12.47 -17.18
C VAL A 97 -10.36 -12.95 -15.75
N LEU A 98 -10.64 -14.22 -15.47
CA LEU A 98 -10.42 -14.81 -14.15
C LEU A 98 -8.94 -14.74 -13.74
N GLY A 99 -8.03 -15.13 -14.64
CA GLY A 99 -6.59 -15.10 -14.38
C GLY A 99 -6.09 -13.70 -14.04
N VAL A 100 -6.48 -12.69 -14.82
CA VAL A 100 -6.11 -11.29 -14.56
C VAL A 100 -6.69 -10.80 -13.23
N ALA A 101 -7.96 -11.11 -12.94
CA ALA A 101 -8.58 -10.73 -11.68
C ALA A 101 -7.90 -11.38 -10.46
N LEU A 102 -7.53 -12.66 -10.56
CA LEU A 102 -6.81 -13.37 -9.49
C LEU A 102 -5.40 -12.83 -9.27
N ILE A 103 -4.69 -12.45 -10.34
CA ILE A 103 -3.36 -11.79 -10.22
C ILE A 103 -3.50 -10.45 -9.50
N ALA A 104 -4.50 -9.63 -9.88
CA ALA A 104 -4.75 -8.34 -9.24
C ALA A 104 -5.15 -8.51 -7.76
N ALA A 105 -6.02 -9.47 -7.46
CA ALA A 105 -6.39 -9.81 -6.08
C ALA A 105 -5.20 -10.33 -5.27
N GLY A 106 -4.36 -11.19 -5.86
CA GLY A 106 -3.14 -11.69 -5.23
C GLY A 106 -2.13 -10.59 -4.92
N SER A 107 -2.00 -9.60 -5.81
CA SER A 107 -1.18 -8.41 -5.58
C SER A 107 -1.69 -7.58 -4.40
N LEU A 108 -2.99 -7.29 -4.34
CA LEU A 108 -3.62 -6.60 -3.21
C LEU A 108 -3.43 -7.36 -1.89
N TRP A 109 -3.60 -8.68 -1.93
CA TRP A 109 -3.39 -9.54 -0.76
C TRP A 109 -1.93 -9.52 -0.30
N ARG A 110 -0.96 -9.63 -1.22
CA ARG A 110 0.47 -9.57 -0.91
C ARG A 110 0.84 -8.24 -0.25
N THR A 111 0.34 -7.12 -0.77
CA THR A 111 0.60 -5.82 -0.15
C THR A 111 0.01 -5.75 1.25
N ALA A 112 -1.22 -6.23 1.44
CA ALA A 112 -1.85 -6.25 2.75
C ALA A 112 -1.11 -7.14 3.76
N ASP A 113 -0.65 -8.32 3.33
CA ASP A 113 0.11 -9.27 4.13
C ASP A 113 1.40 -8.65 4.71
N TRP A 114 2.12 -7.86 3.89
CA TRP A 114 3.30 -7.11 4.33
C TRP A 114 2.99 -6.15 5.49
N TRP A 115 1.91 -5.37 5.38
CA TRP A 115 1.51 -4.42 6.41
C TRP A 115 1.00 -5.10 7.68
N LEU A 116 0.29 -6.22 7.56
CA LEU A 116 -0.19 -7.00 8.71
C LEU A 116 0.98 -7.64 9.47
N GLY A 117 1.97 -8.14 8.73
CA GLY A 117 3.17 -8.76 9.29
C GLY A 117 4.12 -7.80 10.00
N LEU A 118 3.93 -6.49 9.85
CA LEU A 118 4.78 -5.47 10.48
C LEU A 118 4.65 -5.43 12.01
N THR A 119 3.57 -6.00 12.56
CA THR A 119 3.34 -6.19 14.00
C THR A 119 4.46 -6.98 14.66
N ASP A 120 4.88 -8.06 14.00
CA ASP A 120 5.87 -9.01 14.51
C ASP A 120 7.25 -8.81 13.85
N ALA A 121 7.40 -7.78 13.01
CA ALA A 121 8.65 -7.52 12.32
C ALA A 121 9.78 -7.26 13.32
N PRO A 122 10.96 -7.91 13.16
CA PRO A 122 12.07 -7.71 14.08
C PRO A 122 12.54 -6.25 14.07
N VAL A 123 13.05 -5.80 15.22
CA VAL A 123 13.63 -4.47 15.38
C VAL A 123 15.13 -4.61 15.47
N ALA A 124 15.85 -3.97 14.56
CA ALA A 124 17.29 -3.87 14.59
C ALA A 124 17.71 -2.51 15.14
N ARG A 125 18.63 -2.51 16.12
CA ARG A 125 19.18 -1.30 16.76
C ARG A 125 20.70 -1.22 16.66
N SER A 126 21.35 -2.29 16.23
CA SER A 126 22.79 -2.42 16.11
C SER A 126 23.20 -3.03 14.77
N THR A 127 24.47 -2.89 14.39
CA THR A 127 25.01 -3.59 13.22
C THR A 127 24.90 -5.10 13.39
N ALA A 128 25.13 -5.59 14.62
CA ALA A 128 25.01 -7.01 14.96
C ALA A 128 23.60 -7.54 14.72
N ASP A 129 22.55 -6.78 15.07
CA ASP A 129 21.15 -7.20 14.83
C ASP A 129 20.86 -7.36 13.34
N ILE A 130 21.35 -6.43 12.51
CA ILE A 130 21.12 -6.45 11.05
C ILE A 130 21.85 -7.64 10.42
N LEU A 131 23.09 -7.89 10.84
CA LEU A 131 23.86 -9.05 10.37
C LEU A 131 23.24 -10.36 10.87
N ALA A 132 22.72 -10.41 12.10
CA ALA A 132 22.00 -11.57 12.61
C ALA A 132 20.72 -11.86 11.81
N LEU A 133 20.00 -10.82 11.35
CA LEU A 133 18.87 -10.99 10.45
C LEU A 133 19.29 -11.53 9.07
N LEU A 134 20.46 -11.11 8.58
CA LEU A 134 21.01 -11.57 7.30
C LEU A 134 21.49 -13.02 7.35
N GLU A 135 22.14 -13.42 8.44
CA GLU A 135 22.73 -14.75 8.64
C GLU A 135 21.75 -15.78 9.24
N GLY A 136 20.64 -15.29 9.79
CA GLY A 136 19.61 -16.09 10.44
C GLY A 136 18.78 -16.98 9.49
N PRO A 137 17.81 -17.72 10.05
CA PRO A 137 16.97 -18.62 9.25
C PRO A 137 16.18 -17.85 8.20
N ARG A 138 16.10 -18.42 6.98
CA ARG A 138 15.29 -17.89 5.89
C ARG A 138 13.84 -17.74 6.37
N GLY A 139 13.40 -16.50 6.52
CA GLY A 139 12.06 -16.15 6.99
C GLY A 139 12.01 -15.28 8.24
N ALA A 140 13.15 -14.98 8.88
CA ALA A 140 13.18 -14.06 10.02
C ALA A 140 12.65 -12.64 9.69
N TYR A 141 12.66 -12.26 8.41
CA TYR A 141 12.25 -10.94 7.90
C TYR A 141 11.32 -11.02 6.67
N VAL A 142 10.43 -12.03 6.54
CA VAL A 142 9.55 -12.18 5.35
C VAL A 142 8.77 -10.90 5.01
N ASN A 143 8.39 -10.13 6.03
CA ASN A 143 7.64 -8.88 5.92
C ASN A 143 8.51 -7.64 6.18
N GLY A 144 9.84 -7.80 6.06
CA GLY A 144 10.83 -6.79 6.37
C GLY A 144 11.20 -6.72 7.85
N PHE A 145 11.89 -5.63 8.22
CA PHE A 145 12.32 -5.35 9.58
C PHE A 145 12.32 -3.84 9.84
N LEU A 146 12.22 -3.45 11.11
CA LEU A 146 12.29 -2.06 11.54
C LEU A 146 13.72 -1.74 11.97
N LEU A 147 14.31 -0.71 11.39
CA LEU A 147 15.62 -0.19 11.78
C LEU A 147 15.44 1.09 12.58
N GLU A 148 15.88 1.07 13.83
CA GLU A 148 15.83 2.20 14.75
C GLU A 148 17.26 2.77 14.93
N GLY A 149 17.41 4.07 14.72
CA GLY A 149 18.71 4.73 14.87
C GLY A 149 18.58 6.24 15.02
N ARG A 150 19.67 6.90 15.40
CA ARG A 150 19.75 8.36 15.41
C ARG A 150 20.25 8.85 14.07
N VAL A 151 19.59 9.83 13.50
CA VAL A 151 20.04 10.49 12.27
C VAL A 151 21.38 11.16 12.56
N ALA A 152 22.45 10.66 11.95
CA ALA A 152 23.75 11.29 12.07
C ALA A 152 23.74 12.59 11.26
N PRO A 153 24.26 13.71 11.78
CA PRO A 153 24.48 14.88 10.95
C PRO A 153 25.42 14.48 9.81
N LEU A 154 25.01 14.69 8.56
CA LEU A 154 25.95 14.61 7.44
C LEU A 154 27.10 15.58 7.74
N PRO A 155 28.37 15.15 7.68
CA PRO A 155 29.49 16.02 8.00
C PRO A 155 29.58 17.14 6.97
N ALA A 156 28.94 18.27 7.25
CA ALA A 156 29.28 19.55 6.65
C ALA A 156 30.33 20.18 7.56
N LEU A 157 31.57 20.29 7.08
CA LEU A 157 32.64 21.01 7.76
C LEU A 157 32.14 22.41 8.16
N GLY A 158 31.95 22.63 9.46
CA GLY A 158 31.70 23.95 10.06
C GLY A 158 30.25 24.44 10.14
N MET A 159 29.22 23.61 10.01
CA MET A 159 27.82 24.06 10.09
C MET A 159 27.01 23.33 11.17
N ALA A 160 26.04 24.04 11.75
CA ALA A 160 25.06 23.52 12.72
C ALA A 160 24.38 22.22 12.21
N ALA A 161 23.86 21.40 13.14
CA ALA A 161 23.27 20.09 12.89
C ALA A 161 22.48 20.06 11.56
N ALA A 162 23.02 19.37 10.56
CA ALA A 162 22.47 19.42 9.21
C ALA A 162 21.04 18.84 9.19
N GLU A 163 20.09 19.65 8.72
CA GLU A 163 18.76 19.18 8.32
C GLU A 163 18.91 18.09 7.24
N VAL A 164 18.35 16.91 7.49
CA VAL A 164 18.56 15.73 6.64
C VAL A 164 17.38 15.52 5.70
N ILE A 165 16.15 15.69 6.19
CA ILE A 165 14.91 15.57 5.41
C ILE A 165 14.03 16.79 5.67
N ARG A 166 13.43 17.35 4.62
CA ARG A 166 12.44 18.43 4.70
C ARG A 166 11.24 18.18 3.81
N LEU A 167 10.05 18.24 4.40
CA LEU A 167 8.77 18.13 3.73
C LEU A 167 7.80 19.22 4.20
N PRO A 168 6.80 19.62 3.40
CA PRO A 168 5.71 20.45 3.92
C PRO A 168 4.93 19.69 5.00
N CYS A 169 4.64 20.30 6.16
CA CYS A 169 3.91 19.64 7.26
C CYS A 169 2.51 19.13 6.88
N ASN A 170 1.93 19.63 5.79
CA ASN A 170 0.64 19.18 5.26
C ASN A 170 0.77 18.03 4.24
N ALA A 171 1.92 17.34 4.17
CA ALA A 171 2.20 16.31 3.16
C ALA A 171 1.28 15.07 3.18
N ARG A 172 0.28 14.98 4.09
CA ARG A 172 -0.73 13.92 4.11
C ARG A 172 -1.62 13.85 2.85
N SER A 173 -1.62 14.85 1.97
CA SER A 173 -2.49 14.89 0.77
C SER A 173 -1.77 14.97 -0.58
N GLY A 174 -0.43 15.02 -0.60
CA GLY A 174 0.32 15.28 -1.85
C GLY A 174 0.02 16.63 -2.52
N ALA A 175 -0.91 17.42 -1.97
CA ALA A 175 -1.27 18.74 -2.45
C ALA A 175 -0.49 19.77 -1.64
N VAL A 176 0.49 20.40 -2.28
CA VAL A 176 1.09 21.63 -1.78
C VAL A 176 -0.04 22.65 -1.68
N PRO A 177 -0.34 23.22 -0.49
CA PRO A 177 -1.36 24.26 -0.41
C PRO A 177 -0.98 25.42 -1.33
N PRO A 178 -1.91 25.97 -2.14
CA PRO A 178 -1.62 27.13 -2.96
C PRO A 178 -1.29 28.29 -2.01
N GLY A 179 -0.02 28.66 -1.95
CA GLY A 179 0.53 29.63 -1.00
C GLY A 179 1.76 29.16 -0.23
N ASN A 180 2.10 27.86 -0.24
CA ASN A 180 3.30 27.33 0.44
C ASN A 180 4.42 26.94 -0.53
N SER A 181 4.52 27.66 -1.66
CA SER A 181 5.51 27.44 -2.75
C SER A 181 6.97 27.66 -2.34
N ASN A 182 7.23 28.10 -1.10
CA ASN A 182 8.57 28.39 -0.59
C ASN A 182 9.24 27.21 0.13
N VAL A 183 8.52 26.12 0.43
CA VAL A 183 9.12 24.90 1.01
C VAL A 183 9.55 23.96 -0.12
N LYS A 184 10.82 24.05 -0.55
CA LYS A 184 11.39 23.04 -1.45
C LYS A 184 11.58 21.73 -0.69
N SER A 185 10.90 20.66 -1.11
CA SER A 185 11.11 19.34 -0.53
C SER A 185 12.57 18.91 -0.69
N ARG A 186 13.23 18.59 0.41
CA ARG A 186 14.60 18.05 0.41
C ARG A 186 14.53 16.61 0.86
N LEU A 187 14.53 15.71 -0.11
CA LEU A 187 14.63 14.27 0.13
C LEU A 187 16.07 13.83 -0.12
N PRO A 188 16.79 13.34 0.90
CA PRO A 188 18.09 12.74 0.71
C PRO A 188 17.94 11.38 0.02
N GLY A 189 18.89 11.05 -0.86
CA GLY A 189 19.00 9.69 -1.40
C GLY A 189 19.67 8.71 -0.43
N LEU A 190 20.50 9.22 0.47
CA LEU A 190 21.30 8.48 1.43
C LEU A 190 21.37 9.21 2.77
N VAL A 191 21.31 8.47 3.88
CA VAL A 191 21.50 8.99 5.24
C VAL A 191 22.45 8.10 6.02
N HIS A 192 23.18 8.72 6.95
CA HIS A 192 23.89 7.99 7.99
C HIS A 192 22.98 7.85 9.22
N LEU A 193 22.76 6.61 9.66
CA LEU A 193 22.14 6.35 10.96
C LEU A 193 23.22 5.89 11.94
N GLU A 194 23.28 6.57 13.08
CA GLU A 194 23.99 6.13 14.27
C GLU A 194 23.15 5.06 14.96
N LEU A 195 23.73 3.87 15.05
CA LEU A 195 23.15 2.72 15.73
C LEU A 195 23.64 2.70 17.19
N THR A 196 23.04 1.83 18.01
CA THR A 196 23.37 1.73 19.44
C THR A 196 24.82 1.31 19.73
N ASP A 197 25.45 0.60 18.80
CA ASP A 197 26.85 0.15 18.84
C ASP A 197 27.84 1.15 18.20
N GLY A 198 27.37 2.30 17.71
CA GLY A 198 28.20 3.38 17.17
C GLY A 198 27.81 3.82 15.75
N PRO A 199 28.62 4.68 15.10
CA PRO A 199 28.28 5.24 13.79
C PRO A 199 28.35 4.15 12.71
N SER A 200 27.21 3.68 12.20
CA SER A 200 27.25 2.44 11.40
C SER A 200 25.98 2.08 10.61
N ALA A 201 25.55 2.92 9.66
CA ALA A 201 24.99 2.43 8.38
C ALA A 201 24.78 3.59 7.40
N LEU A 202 25.29 3.45 6.17
CA LEU A 202 24.88 4.28 5.05
C LEU A 202 23.66 3.64 4.42
N LEU A 203 22.52 4.33 4.51
CA LEU A 203 21.22 3.73 4.19
C LEU A 203 20.48 4.55 3.15
N HIS A 204 19.83 3.85 2.24
CA HIS A 204 18.90 4.46 1.30
C HIS A 204 17.64 4.87 2.03
N LEU A 205 17.20 6.10 1.79
CA LEU A 205 15.89 6.57 2.20
C LEU A 205 14.91 6.49 1.03
N PRO A 206 13.59 6.49 1.31
CA PRO A 206 12.61 6.51 0.24
C PRO A 206 12.76 7.75 -0.64
N ALA A 207 12.65 7.56 -1.95
CA ALA A 207 12.79 8.64 -2.93
C ALA A 207 11.51 9.50 -3.06
N LYS A 208 10.39 9.07 -2.46
CA LYS A 208 9.08 9.74 -2.58
C LYS A 208 8.66 10.29 -1.23
N SER A 209 8.16 11.53 -1.21
CA SER A 209 7.70 12.22 0.00
C SER A 209 6.60 11.49 0.75
N ARG A 210 5.80 10.70 0.03
CA ARG A 210 4.70 9.91 0.57
C ARG A 210 5.18 8.74 1.45
N ASP A 211 6.41 8.25 1.22
CA ASP A 211 6.98 7.15 1.99
C ASP A 211 7.62 7.67 3.31
N TYR A 212 7.20 8.85 3.78
CA TYR A 212 7.56 9.46 5.06
C TYR A 212 6.26 9.75 5.80
N GLY A 213 6.18 9.35 7.06
CA GLY A 213 4.99 9.59 7.87
C GLY A 213 4.94 10.94 8.54
N ASP A 214 4.47 10.95 9.78
CA ASP A 214 4.22 12.20 10.52
C ASP A 214 5.52 12.71 11.14
N LEU A 215 6.32 13.38 10.30
CA LEU A 215 7.56 14.02 10.74
C LEU A 215 7.25 15.26 11.60
N PRO A 216 8.03 15.56 12.64
CA PRO A 216 7.81 16.71 13.49
C PRO A 216 8.18 18.02 12.78
N PRO A 217 7.59 19.14 13.21
CA PRO A 217 7.91 20.46 12.67
C PRO A 217 9.38 20.81 12.92
N LEU A 218 9.99 21.42 11.91
CA LEU A 218 11.34 21.97 11.98
C LEU A 218 11.26 23.42 12.45
N GLU A 219 12.07 23.77 13.44
CA GLU A 219 12.05 25.08 14.12
C GLU A 219 12.67 26.20 13.28
N ASP A 220 13.42 25.86 12.22
CA ASP A 220 14.20 26.82 11.44
C ASP A 220 13.37 27.52 10.36
N GLY A 221 12.96 28.77 10.65
CA GLY A 221 12.69 29.95 9.80
C GLY A 221 11.89 29.85 8.47
N PHE A 222 12.02 28.76 7.73
CA PHE A 222 11.41 28.54 6.43
C PHE A 222 10.18 27.59 6.49
N GLY A 223 9.88 27.00 7.66
CA GLY A 223 8.72 26.13 7.89
C GLY A 223 8.80 24.75 7.23
N GLY A 224 8.22 23.72 7.84
CA GLY A 224 8.23 22.36 7.31
C GLY A 224 8.34 21.31 8.41
N CYS A 225 8.24 20.05 8.04
CA CYS A 225 8.33 18.89 8.90
C CYS A 225 9.42 17.96 8.37
N GLY A 226 10.19 17.35 9.25
CA GLY A 226 11.42 16.67 8.81
C GLY A 226 12.19 15.97 9.91
N LEU A 227 13.38 15.48 9.54
CA LEU A 227 14.35 14.90 10.46
C LEU A 227 15.64 15.72 10.43
N ARG A 228 16.11 16.11 11.62
CA ARG A 228 17.41 16.78 11.84
C ARG A 228 18.43 15.82 12.46
N GLY A 229 19.71 16.16 12.31
CA GLY A 229 20.78 15.43 13.01
C GLY A 229 20.50 15.30 14.52
N GLY A 230 20.77 14.13 15.08
CA GLY A 230 20.53 13.76 16.48
C GLY A 230 19.13 13.22 16.79
N MET A 231 18.16 13.38 15.88
CA MET A 231 16.81 12.82 16.07
C MET A 231 16.80 11.30 15.95
N LEU A 232 15.95 10.65 16.75
CA LEU A 232 15.61 9.25 16.54
C LEU A 232 14.67 9.11 15.35
N ALA A 233 14.93 8.10 14.53
CA ALA A 233 14.08 7.71 13.42
C ALA A 233 13.95 6.19 13.37
N THR A 234 12.79 5.74 12.94
CA THR A 234 12.53 4.34 12.63
C THR A 234 12.21 4.22 11.14
N ILE A 235 12.92 3.32 10.47
CA ILE A 235 12.76 3.07 9.04
C ILE A 235 12.39 1.61 8.82
N TRP A 236 11.34 1.38 8.04
CA TRP A 236 10.96 0.04 7.61
C TRP A 236 11.71 -0.33 6.32
N TYR A 237 12.43 -1.45 6.36
CA TYR A 237 13.15 -2.01 5.22
C TYR A 237 12.64 -3.39 4.82
N GLU A 238 12.71 -3.70 3.52
CA GLU A 238 12.37 -5.02 3.00
C GLU A 238 13.40 -6.09 3.36
N GLN A 239 14.70 -5.75 3.27
CA GLN A 239 15.77 -6.74 3.33
C GLN A 239 16.99 -6.19 4.08
N PRO A 240 17.58 -6.96 5.03
CA PRO A 240 18.86 -6.62 5.61
C PRO A 240 19.96 -6.85 4.57
N GLY A 241 21.07 -6.16 4.74
CA GLY A 241 22.21 -6.26 3.85
C GLY A 241 23.52 -5.96 4.57
N ARG A 242 24.60 -6.06 3.81
CA ARG A 242 25.95 -5.72 4.27
C ARG A 242 26.64 -4.86 3.21
N ALA A 243 27.43 -3.91 3.65
CA ALA A 243 28.31 -3.12 2.81
C ALA A 243 29.74 -3.16 3.38
N ILE A 244 30.71 -2.76 2.58
CA ILE A 244 32.11 -2.60 3.01
C ILE A 244 32.40 -1.11 3.07
N SER A 245 32.80 -0.61 4.23
CA SER A 245 33.19 0.77 4.44
C SER A 245 34.51 0.81 5.21
N ASN A 246 35.52 1.49 4.67
CA ASN A 246 36.86 1.60 5.28
C ASN A 246 37.46 0.25 5.70
N GLY A 247 37.24 -0.81 4.90
CA GLY A 247 37.75 -2.16 5.18
C GLY A 247 36.98 -2.95 6.25
N ALA A 248 35.99 -2.35 6.91
CA ALA A 248 35.09 -3.02 7.84
C ALA A 248 33.76 -3.38 7.17
N THR A 249 33.17 -4.52 7.57
CA THR A 249 31.80 -4.85 7.19
C THR A 249 30.86 -4.01 8.03
N VAL A 250 30.00 -3.23 7.37
CA VAL A 250 28.98 -2.40 8.01
C VAL A 250 27.59 -2.86 7.59
N ALA A 251 26.61 -2.64 8.47
CA ALA A 251 25.23 -2.96 8.15
C ALA A 251 24.71 -2.12 6.98
N SER A 252 23.82 -2.72 6.19
CA SER A 252 23.08 -2.05 5.12
C SER A 252 21.64 -2.57 5.08
N ALA A 253 20.77 -1.88 4.35
CA ALA A 253 19.38 -2.29 4.17
C ALA A 253 18.87 -1.85 2.80
N ILE A 254 18.01 -2.66 2.19
CA ILE A 254 17.50 -2.47 0.83
C ILE A 254 15.98 -2.38 0.87
N GLY A 255 15.42 -1.53 0.00
CA GLY A 255 13.98 -1.31 -0.12
C GLY A 255 13.43 -0.53 1.08
N PRO A 256 13.81 0.76 1.26
CA PRO A 256 13.15 1.58 2.26
C PRO A 256 11.67 1.76 1.87
N ARG A 257 10.77 1.46 2.80
CA ARG A 257 9.32 1.52 2.58
C ARG A 257 8.65 2.68 3.29
N LEU A 258 9.10 2.99 4.50
CA LEU A 258 8.52 4.06 5.31
C LEU A 258 9.53 4.59 6.33
N VAL A 259 9.52 5.90 6.54
CA VAL A 259 10.32 6.59 7.57
C VAL A 259 9.38 7.31 8.54
N GLU A 260 9.59 7.12 9.83
CA GLU A 260 8.92 7.87 10.91
C GLU A 260 9.95 8.46 11.87
N ALA A 261 9.59 9.56 12.53
CA ALA A 261 10.33 10.05 13.68
C ALA A 261 10.02 9.21 14.92
N GLY A 262 11.03 9.03 15.78
CA GLY A 262 10.89 8.31 17.04
C GLY A 262 11.33 6.84 16.98
N THR A 263 10.95 6.11 18.02
CA THR A 263 11.36 4.72 18.28
C THR A 263 10.46 3.70 17.57
N ALA A 264 10.92 2.45 17.46
CA ALA A 264 10.11 1.39 16.88
C ALA A 264 8.84 1.10 17.71
N ALA A 265 8.87 1.38 19.02
CA ALA A 265 7.70 1.27 19.88
C ALA A 265 6.64 2.34 19.54
N GLU A 266 7.07 3.59 19.34
CA GLU A 266 6.19 4.69 18.93
C GLU A 266 5.62 4.45 17.52
N PHE A 267 6.47 3.97 16.60
CA PHE A 267 6.05 3.53 15.26
C PHE A 267 4.90 2.52 15.34
N ARG A 268 5.05 1.47 16.16
CA ARG A 268 4.04 0.43 16.35
C ARG A 268 2.79 0.92 17.06
N ALA A 269 2.90 1.90 17.95
CA ALA A 269 1.76 2.45 18.66
C ALA A 269 0.93 3.41 17.79
N GLN A 270 1.57 4.19 16.91
CA GLN A 270 0.93 5.32 16.23
C GLN A 270 0.66 5.04 14.75
N ALA A 271 1.63 4.50 14.02
CA ALA A 271 1.55 4.33 12.56
C ALA A 271 0.94 2.97 12.18
N LEU A 272 1.34 1.90 12.88
CA LEU A 272 0.92 0.53 12.56
C LEU A 272 -0.60 0.29 12.64
N PRO A 273 -1.37 0.79 13.64
CA PRO A 273 -2.80 0.51 13.70
C PRO A 273 -3.56 1.02 12.48
N GLN A 274 -3.16 2.16 11.93
CA GLN A 274 -3.77 2.74 10.73
C GLN A 274 -3.48 1.88 9.49
N MET A 275 -2.23 1.43 9.35
CA MET A 275 -1.82 0.54 8.26
C MET A 275 -2.52 -0.81 8.33
N GLN A 276 -2.71 -1.37 9.54
CA GLN A 276 -3.43 -2.63 9.73
C GLN A 276 -4.91 -2.52 9.33
N VAL A 277 -5.59 -1.42 9.69
CA VAL A 277 -6.98 -1.19 9.26
C VAL A 277 -7.07 -1.18 7.74
N LEU A 278 -6.15 -0.46 7.08
CA LEU A 278 -6.09 -0.38 5.62
C LEU A 278 -5.76 -1.74 4.99
N ALA A 279 -4.81 -2.47 5.56
CA ALA A 279 -4.43 -3.79 5.09
C ALA A 279 -5.60 -4.77 5.16
N ARG A 280 -6.35 -4.80 6.27
CA ARG A 280 -7.57 -5.62 6.40
C ARG A 280 -8.61 -5.27 5.33
N ALA A 281 -8.76 -3.99 5.01
CA ALA A 281 -9.64 -3.55 3.93
C ALA A 281 -9.18 -4.07 2.56
N PHE A 282 -7.88 -4.04 2.27
CA PHE A 282 -7.34 -4.62 1.03
C PHE A 282 -7.46 -6.14 0.96
N VAL A 283 -7.30 -6.86 2.08
CA VAL A 283 -7.58 -8.30 2.13
C VAL A 283 -9.05 -8.58 1.81
N ALA A 284 -9.97 -7.83 2.41
CA ALA A 284 -11.41 -7.98 2.14
C ALA A 284 -11.74 -7.68 0.67
N LEU A 285 -11.14 -6.63 0.10
CA LEU A 285 -11.28 -6.27 -1.30
C LEU A 285 -10.75 -7.37 -2.23
N ALA A 286 -9.56 -7.91 -1.95
CA ALA A 286 -8.96 -9.00 -2.70
C ALA A 286 -9.83 -10.25 -2.67
N ALA A 287 -10.32 -10.64 -1.48
CA ALA A 287 -11.20 -11.80 -1.31
C ALA A 287 -12.53 -11.63 -2.05
N ALA A 288 -13.16 -10.45 -1.93
CA ALA A 288 -14.40 -10.13 -2.63
C ALA A 288 -14.19 -10.14 -4.16
N GLY A 289 -13.10 -9.56 -4.65
CA GLY A 289 -12.76 -9.56 -6.07
C GLY A 289 -12.53 -10.95 -6.63
N ALA A 290 -11.77 -11.79 -5.92
CA ALA A 290 -11.54 -13.18 -6.30
C ALA A 290 -12.85 -13.98 -6.35
N ALA A 291 -13.71 -13.83 -5.34
CA ALA A 291 -15.02 -14.48 -5.31
C ALA A 291 -15.91 -14.03 -6.48
N LEU A 292 -15.95 -12.73 -6.76
CA LEU A 292 -16.72 -12.17 -7.89
C LEU A 292 -16.21 -12.70 -9.24
N ALA A 293 -14.89 -12.76 -9.44
CA ALA A 293 -14.30 -13.31 -10.66
C ALA A 293 -14.66 -14.79 -10.86
N LEU A 294 -14.63 -15.59 -9.79
CA LEU A 294 -15.05 -16.99 -9.81
C LEU A 294 -16.54 -17.13 -10.16
N VAL A 295 -17.41 -16.32 -9.56
CA VAL A 295 -18.84 -16.30 -9.88
C VAL A 295 -19.07 -15.99 -11.36
N GLN A 296 -18.36 -15.01 -11.92
CA GLN A 296 -18.47 -14.68 -13.34
C GLN A 296 -18.05 -15.84 -14.25
N ALA A 297 -16.97 -16.54 -13.91
CA ALA A 297 -16.52 -17.72 -14.65
C ALA A 297 -17.57 -18.86 -14.61
N VAL A 298 -18.18 -19.11 -13.43
CA VAL A 298 -19.23 -20.13 -13.29
C VAL A 298 -20.48 -19.74 -14.10
N LEU A 299 -20.88 -18.47 -14.09
CA LEU A 299 -22.02 -17.98 -14.87
C LEU A 299 -21.80 -18.03 -16.40
N ALA A 300 -20.56 -18.18 -16.87
CA ALA A 300 -20.26 -18.37 -18.29
C ALA A 300 -20.51 -19.82 -18.77
N VAL A 301 -20.53 -20.81 -17.87
CA VAL A 301 -20.67 -22.24 -18.19
C VAL A 301 -21.97 -22.56 -18.96
N PRO A 302 -23.16 -22.03 -18.60
CA PRO A 302 -24.37 -22.25 -19.36
C PRO A 302 -24.28 -21.74 -20.81
N HIS A 303 -23.62 -20.60 -21.04
CA HIS A 303 -23.41 -20.06 -22.39
C HIS A 303 -22.50 -20.96 -23.23
N TRP A 304 -21.42 -21.47 -22.63
CA TRP A 304 -20.55 -22.44 -23.27
C TRP A 304 -21.29 -23.74 -23.64
N ARG A 305 -22.04 -24.31 -22.69
CA ARG A 305 -22.84 -25.53 -22.90
C ARG A 305 -23.90 -25.33 -24.00
N ARG A 306 -24.56 -24.16 -24.03
CA ARG A 306 -25.53 -23.81 -25.08
C ARG A 306 -24.88 -23.82 -26.47
N LEU A 307 -23.72 -23.17 -26.63
CA LEU A 307 -23.01 -23.12 -27.91
C LEU A 307 -22.53 -24.49 -28.40
N ARG A 308 -22.17 -25.41 -27.48
CA ARG A 308 -21.79 -26.78 -27.84
C ARG A 308 -22.95 -27.67 -28.27
N ARG A 309 -24.18 -27.38 -27.82
CA ARG A 309 -25.38 -28.19 -28.12
C ARG A 309 -26.11 -27.75 -29.39
N VAL A 310 -25.97 -26.47 -29.79
CA VAL A 310 -26.73 -25.86 -30.91
C VAL A 310 -25.87 -25.79 -32.18
N GLY A 311 -25.13 -26.85 -32.49
CA GLY A 311 -24.39 -26.95 -33.75
C GLY A 311 -23.99 -28.37 -34.11
#